data_AF-A0A168MJQ4-F1
#
_entry.id   AF-A0A168MJQ4-F1
#
_cell.length_a   1.000
_cell.length_b   1.000
_cell.length_c   1.000
_cell.angle_alpha   90.00
_cell.angle_beta   90.00
_cell.angle_gamma   90.00
#
_symmetry.space_group_name_H-M   'P 1'
#
loop_
_entity.id
_entity.type
_entity.pdbx_description
1 polymer ?
#
loop_
_entity_poly.entity_id
_entity_poly.type
_entity_poly.pdbx_seq_one_letter_code
_entity_poly.pdbx_strand_id
1 'polypeptide(L)'
;MSNTKYVMSKGVAFGEEEEMEMLSDYASKGWILYKFSFMGYKLKKAKPEKLQYSLDYRYNADEEYFSYFKEAGWNHVCSISNAIHIFSAPEDTKPIYTDSYTKSEKYISQYKLTKKIAVPSFLFLIVCSILFIILLSLAKYNYIPYIYIKIFGIILIPTLIITLVITIFTGLPCISYYTTLNRIKEGSLTHKNHKALKKLLDTLSTIASILVISLFLLSLFNIIIISKAAFFSICLIAIITCLFSMFMK
;
A
#
# COMPACT_ATOMS: atom_id res chain seq x y z
N MET A 1 8.44 -28.52 13.90
CA MET A 1 7.42 -27.74 13.17
C MET A 1 7.52 -26.28 13.59
N SER A 2 7.44 -25.33 12.67
CA SER A 2 7.45 -23.90 13.01
C SER A 2 6.23 -23.55 13.87
N ASN A 3 6.43 -22.94 15.04
CA ASN A 3 5.36 -22.40 15.89
C ASN A 3 4.79 -21.07 15.37
N THR A 4 5.22 -20.64 14.18
CA THR A 4 4.81 -19.38 13.55
C THR A 4 4.34 -19.59 12.12
N LYS A 5 3.38 -18.76 11.70
CA LYS A 5 2.82 -18.75 10.34
C LYS A 5 2.84 -17.32 9.80
N TYR A 6 3.30 -17.14 8.57
CA TYR A 6 3.19 -15.87 7.86
C TYR A 6 1.85 -15.80 7.12
N VAL A 7 1.19 -14.65 7.18
CA VAL A 7 -0.01 -14.35 6.41
C VAL A 7 0.20 -13.01 5.72
N MET A 8 -0.01 -12.98 4.40
CA MET A 8 0.10 -11.76 3.60
C MET A 8 -1.01 -10.79 3.99
N SER A 9 -0.67 -9.51 4.19
CA SER A 9 -1.67 -8.47 4.35
C SER A 9 -2.31 -8.17 3.00
N LYS A 10 -3.62 -7.89 3.01
CA LYS A 10 -4.34 -7.33 1.85
C LYS A 10 -4.25 -5.81 1.80
N GLY A 11 -3.60 -5.17 2.77
CA GLY A 11 -3.47 -3.72 2.88
C GLY A 11 -4.58 -3.12 3.73
N VAL A 12 -4.24 -2.80 4.99
CA VAL A 12 -5.15 -2.23 5.99
C VAL A 12 -5.86 -0.96 5.52
N ALA A 13 -5.24 -0.18 4.63
CA ALA A 13 -5.84 1.03 4.10
C ALA A 13 -7.03 0.76 3.16
N PHE A 14 -7.11 -0.42 2.54
CA PHE A 14 -8.12 -0.76 1.51
C PHE A 14 -9.22 -1.69 2.01
N GLY A 15 -8.90 -2.54 2.99
CA GLY A 15 -9.79 -3.59 3.46
C GLY A 15 -9.61 -3.88 4.94
N GLU A 16 -9.59 -2.83 5.77
CA GLU A 16 -9.39 -2.97 7.22
C GLU A 16 -10.33 -4.00 7.86
N GLU A 17 -11.64 -3.92 7.57
CA GLU A 17 -12.66 -4.82 8.12
C GLU A 17 -12.42 -6.28 7.69
N GLU A 18 -12.23 -6.52 6.39
CA GLU A 18 -11.91 -7.86 5.87
C GLU A 18 -10.61 -8.42 6.45
N GLU A 19 -9.64 -7.55 6.72
CA GLU A 19 -8.35 -7.94 7.27
C GLU A 19 -8.46 -8.29 8.76
N MET A 20 -9.28 -7.56 9.52
CA MET A 20 -9.59 -7.91 10.91
C MET A 20 -10.40 -9.20 11.00
N GLU A 21 -11.38 -9.39 10.13
CA GLU A 21 -12.15 -10.65 10.02
C GLU A 21 -11.24 -11.84 9.68
N MET A 22 -10.33 -11.66 8.72
CA MET A 22 -9.34 -12.69 8.37
C MET A 22 -8.51 -13.10 9.60
N LEU A 23 -8.10 -12.15 10.44
CA LEU A 23 -7.34 -12.43 11.66
C LEU A 23 -8.18 -13.15 12.72
N SER A 24 -9.45 -12.78 12.88
CA SER A 24 -10.42 -13.49 13.74
C SER A 24 -10.60 -14.95 13.28
N ASP A 25 -10.70 -15.16 11.98
CA ASP A 25 -10.79 -16.47 11.34
C ASP A 25 -9.55 -17.35 11.55
N TYR A 26 -8.38 -16.73 11.70
CA TYR A 26 -7.16 -17.45 12.06
C TYR A 26 -7.12 -17.79 13.55
N ALA A 27 -7.54 -16.86 14.41
CA ALA A 27 -7.59 -17.07 15.86
C ALA A 27 -8.53 -18.23 16.23
N SER A 28 -9.70 -18.33 15.57
CA SER A 28 -10.66 -19.43 15.76
C SER A 28 -10.11 -20.80 15.33
N LYS A 29 -9.01 -20.82 14.58
CA LYS A 29 -8.29 -22.03 14.14
C LYS A 29 -6.99 -22.26 14.93
N GLY A 30 -6.76 -21.51 16.00
CA GLY A 30 -5.57 -21.61 16.86
C GLY A 30 -4.32 -20.92 16.30
N TRP A 31 -4.49 -19.93 15.44
CA TRP A 31 -3.40 -19.07 14.93
C TRP A 31 -3.64 -17.62 15.36
N ILE A 32 -3.05 -17.23 16.47
CA ILE A 32 -3.26 -15.89 17.06
C ILE A 32 -2.23 -14.91 16.50
N LEU A 33 -2.66 -13.69 16.21
CA LEU A 33 -1.78 -12.62 15.76
C LEU A 33 -0.69 -12.35 16.81
N TYR A 34 0.57 -12.33 16.36
CA TYR A 34 1.71 -12.06 17.22
C TYR A 34 2.38 -10.72 16.91
N LYS A 35 2.59 -10.42 15.62
CA LYS A 35 3.15 -9.13 15.21
C LYS A 35 2.93 -8.84 13.74
N PHE A 36 3.03 -7.56 13.40
CA PHE A 36 3.30 -7.15 12.03
C PHE A 36 4.60 -7.76 11.51
N SER A 37 4.61 -8.04 10.21
CA SER A 37 5.74 -8.46 9.41
C SER A 37 5.81 -7.60 8.16
N PHE A 38 6.93 -7.61 7.46
CA PHE A 38 7.02 -6.92 6.17
C PHE A 38 5.90 -7.40 5.23
N MET A 39 5.03 -6.48 4.80
CA MET A 39 3.84 -6.71 3.97
C MET A 39 2.81 -7.73 4.52
N GLY A 40 2.80 -7.98 5.84
CA GLY A 40 1.88 -8.98 6.39
C GLY A 40 1.94 -9.13 7.90
N TYR A 41 1.59 -10.32 8.35
CA TYR A 41 1.50 -10.68 9.76
C TYR A 41 2.26 -11.96 10.04
N LYS A 42 2.80 -12.05 11.26
CA LYS A 42 3.24 -13.30 11.86
C LYS A 42 2.22 -13.71 12.91
N LEU A 43 1.68 -14.90 12.73
CA LEU A 43 0.79 -15.58 13.67
C LEU A 43 1.58 -16.62 14.47
N LYS A 44 1.16 -16.88 15.70
CA LYS A 44 1.70 -17.95 16.55
C LYS A 44 0.65 -19.03 16.76
N LYS A 45 1.11 -20.28 16.82
CA LYS A 45 0.23 -21.41 17.14
C LYS A 45 -0.19 -21.31 18.61
N ALA A 46 -1.49 -21.40 18.86
CA ALA A 46 -2.12 -21.32 20.17
C ALA A 46 -3.36 -22.23 20.21
N LYS A 47 -4.11 -22.21 21.32
CA LYS A 47 -5.42 -22.85 21.35
C LYS A 47 -6.41 -22.04 20.48
N PRO A 48 -7.38 -22.69 19.83
CA PRO A 48 -8.48 -21.99 19.17
C PRO A 48 -9.19 -21.02 20.12
N GLU A 49 -9.29 -19.75 19.72
CA GLU A 49 -9.92 -18.70 20.50
C GLU A 49 -10.84 -17.86 19.61
N LYS A 50 -12.04 -17.55 20.09
CA LYS A 50 -12.98 -16.65 19.42
C LYS A 50 -12.65 -15.21 19.78
N LEU A 51 -11.76 -14.61 18.99
CA LEU A 51 -11.33 -13.23 19.14
C LEU A 51 -11.88 -12.38 18.00
N GLN A 52 -12.23 -11.14 18.32
CA GLN A 52 -12.38 -10.07 17.36
C GLN A 52 -11.13 -9.19 17.38
N TYR A 53 -10.76 -8.65 16.21
CA TYR A 53 -9.67 -7.71 16.07
C TYR A 53 -10.20 -6.33 15.67
N SER A 54 -9.51 -5.29 16.12
CA SER A 54 -9.76 -3.92 15.69
C SER A 54 -8.44 -3.20 15.51
N LEU A 55 -8.41 -2.29 14.55
CA LEU A 55 -7.24 -1.49 14.24
C LEU A 55 -7.52 -0.04 14.64
N ASP A 56 -6.53 0.62 15.23
CA ASP A 56 -6.59 2.07 15.46
C ASP A 56 -5.29 2.77 15.08
N TYR A 57 -5.39 4.08 14.82
CA TYR A 57 -4.28 4.92 14.41
C TYR A 57 -3.97 6.00 15.44
N ARG A 58 -2.78 5.91 16.07
CA ARG A 58 -2.27 6.93 16.99
C ARG A 58 -0.76 7.03 16.84
N TYR A 59 -0.27 8.21 16.46
CA TYR A 59 1.17 8.44 16.44
C TYR A 59 1.65 8.74 17.86
N ASN A 60 2.78 8.15 18.25
CA ASN A 60 3.35 8.32 19.59
C ASN A 60 2.35 7.97 20.71
N ALA A 61 1.67 6.83 20.59
CA ALA A 61 0.81 6.30 21.64
C ALA A 61 1.59 6.07 22.94
N ASP A 62 1.00 6.48 24.05
CA ASP A 62 1.50 6.30 25.42
C ASP A 62 0.73 5.20 26.16
N GLU A 63 1.11 4.92 27.39
CA GLU A 63 0.45 3.90 28.22
C GLU A 63 -1.00 4.26 28.55
N GLU A 64 -1.32 5.56 28.66
CA GLU A 64 -2.68 6.02 28.92
C GLU A 64 -3.61 5.65 27.75
N TYR A 65 -3.16 5.88 26.52
CA TYR A 65 -3.87 5.46 25.31
C TYR A 65 -4.16 3.96 25.30
N PHE A 66 -3.19 3.10 25.63
CA PHE A 66 -3.42 1.65 25.67
C PHE A 66 -4.31 1.22 26.84
N SER A 67 -4.21 1.90 27.98
CA SER A 67 -5.00 1.62 29.18
C SER A 67 -6.49 1.90 28.94
N TYR A 68 -6.81 2.96 28.20
CA TYR A 68 -8.19 3.26 27.79
C TYR A 68 -8.86 2.07 27.07
N PHE A 69 -8.17 1.42 26.14
CA PHE A 69 -8.70 0.23 25.46
C PHE A 69 -8.78 -0.98 26.40
N LYS A 70 -7.77 -1.15 27.26
CA LYS A 70 -7.72 -2.26 28.21
C LYS A 70 -8.89 -2.24 29.18
N GLU A 71 -9.26 -1.06 29.67
CA GLU A 71 -10.44 -0.86 30.52
C GLU A 71 -11.74 -1.19 29.79
N ALA A 72 -11.79 -0.98 28.48
CA ALA A 72 -12.91 -1.37 27.62
C ALA A 72 -12.90 -2.85 27.19
N GLY A 73 -12.00 -3.67 27.73
CA GLY A 73 -11.88 -5.11 27.42
C GLY A 73 -11.00 -5.46 26.22
N TRP A 74 -10.33 -4.47 25.62
CA TRP A 74 -9.47 -4.64 24.45
C TRP A 74 -7.99 -4.74 24.84
N ASN A 75 -7.34 -5.81 24.42
CA ASN A 75 -5.91 -5.99 24.64
C ASN A 75 -5.10 -5.53 23.43
N HIS A 76 -4.07 -4.74 23.66
CA HIS A 76 -3.10 -4.40 22.61
C HIS A 76 -2.32 -5.64 22.18
N VAL A 77 -2.21 -5.88 20.88
CA VAL A 77 -1.54 -7.05 20.30
C VAL A 77 -0.17 -6.66 19.74
N CYS A 78 -0.16 -5.71 18.80
CA CYS A 78 1.07 -5.25 18.18
C CYS A 78 0.91 -3.88 17.51
N SER A 79 2.05 -3.23 17.27
CA SER A 79 2.13 -1.94 16.59
C SER A 79 3.09 -2.00 15.40
N ILE A 80 2.87 -1.17 14.38
CA ILE A 80 3.87 -0.86 13.35
C ILE A 80 4.16 0.64 13.35
N SER A 81 5.45 0.98 13.35
CA SER A 81 5.99 2.35 13.34
C SER A 81 5.40 3.29 14.40
N ASN A 82 4.96 2.74 15.54
CA ASN A 82 4.26 3.46 16.62
C ASN A 82 3.12 4.38 16.14
N ALA A 83 2.41 3.94 15.10
CA ALA A 83 1.38 4.72 14.40
C ALA A 83 0.09 3.92 14.17
N ILE A 84 0.23 2.61 13.94
CA ILE A 84 -0.88 1.70 13.68
C ILE A 84 -0.84 0.62 14.75
N HIS A 85 -1.96 0.43 15.43
CA HIS A 85 -2.11 -0.49 16.55
C HIS A 85 -3.23 -1.47 16.26
N ILE A 86 -2.96 -2.76 16.47
CA ILE A 86 -4.00 -3.78 16.43
C ILE A 86 -4.31 -4.21 17.86
N PHE A 87 -5.60 -4.28 18.16
CA PHE A 87 -6.18 -4.74 19.40
C PHE A 87 -7.00 -6.01 19.17
N SER A 88 -7.12 -6.83 20.21
CA SER A 88 -7.98 -8.01 20.22
C SER A 88 -8.84 -8.05 21.48
N ALA A 89 -10.05 -8.54 21.36
CA ALA A 89 -10.96 -8.77 22.47
C ALA A 89 -11.79 -10.04 22.24
N PRO A 90 -12.42 -10.61 23.28
CA PRO A 90 -13.46 -11.63 23.10
C PRO A 90 -14.55 -11.15 22.13
N GLU A 91 -15.12 -12.06 21.33
CA GLU A 91 -16.13 -11.76 20.29
C GLU A 91 -17.34 -10.95 20.81
N ASP A 92 -17.72 -11.13 22.07
CA ASP A 92 -18.85 -10.42 22.70
C ASP A 92 -18.51 -9.02 23.23
N THR A 93 -17.26 -8.58 23.08
CA THR A 93 -16.83 -7.24 23.54
C THR A 93 -17.41 -6.15 22.64
N LYS A 94 -17.81 -5.02 23.23
CA LYS A 94 -18.31 -3.88 22.44
C LYS A 94 -17.21 -3.36 21.49
N PRO A 95 -17.52 -3.10 20.20
CA PRO A 95 -16.56 -2.54 19.25
C PRO A 95 -15.99 -1.20 19.74
N ILE A 96 -14.71 -0.95 19.44
CA ILE A 96 -14.03 0.32 19.76
C ILE A 96 -14.80 1.52 19.21
N TYR A 97 -15.32 1.39 17.99
CA TYR A 97 -16.07 2.44 17.30
C TYR A 97 -17.52 2.02 17.14
N THR A 98 -18.44 2.69 17.83
CA THR A 98 -19.88 2.39 17.77
C THR A 98 -20.71 3.40 16.99
N ASP A 99 -20.17 4.58 16.75
CA ASP A 99 -20.83 5.63 15.98
C ASP A 99 -20.01 6.01 14.73
N SER A 100 -20.69 6.49 13.71
CA SER A 100 -20.07 6.87 12.44
C SER A 100 -19.16 8.09 12.56
N TYR A 101 -19.41 8.97 13.52
CA TYR A 101 -18.63 10.19 13.71
C TYR A 101 -17.22 9.86 14.22
N THR A 102 -17.09 9.11 15.32
CA THR A 102 -15.79 8.68 15.85
C THR A 102 -15.03 7.79 14.85
N LYS A 103 -15.75 6.91 14.14
CA LYS A 103 -15.16 6.10 13.06
C LYS A 103 -14.64 6.98 11.90
N SER A 104 -15.30 8.09 11.60
CA SER A 104 -14.84 9.01 10.55
C SER A 104 -13.59 9.79 10.97
N GLU A 105 -13.52 10.27 12.22
CA GLU A 105 -12.37 11.02 12.74
C GLU A 105 -11.06 10.24 12.62
N LYS A 106 -11.12 8.93 12.89
CA LYS A 106 -10.02 7.99 12.65
C LYS A 106 -9.45 8.11 11.23
N TYR A 107 -10.30 8.07 10.21
CA TYR A 107 -9.87 8.14 8.80
C TYR A 107 -9.52 9.56 8.34
N ILE A 108 -10.12 10.60 8.94
CA ILE A 108 -9.81 12.01 8.62
C ILE A 108 -8.33 12.30 8.90
N SER A 109 -7.81 11.85 10.04
CA SER A 109 -6.40 12.01 10.40
C SER A 109 -5.48 11.35 9.37
N GLN A 110 -5.78 10.10 8.99
CA GLN A 110 -4.98 9.35 8.02
C GLN A 110 -5.04 9.95 6.61
N TYR A 111 -6.21 10.42 6.18
CA TYR A 111 -6.38 11.14 4.93
C TYR A 111 -5.52 12.42 4.90
N LYS A 112 -5.53 13.23 5.97
CA LYS A 112 -4.73 14.46 6.04
C LYS A 112 -3.23 14.18 5.93
N LEU A 113 -2.74 13.17 6.66
CA LEU A 113 -1.32 12.78 6.64
C LEU A 113 -0.89 12.28 5.26
N THR A 114 -1.65 11.35 4.68
CA THR A 114 -1.33 10.77 3.37
C THR A 114 -1.45 11.81 2.25
N LYS A 115 -2.48 12.67 2.28
CA LYS A 115 -2.66 13.77 1.32
C LYS A 115 -1.48 14.75 1.32
N LYS A 116 -0.96 15.09 2.50
CA LYS A 116 0.16 16.03 2.65
C LYS A 116 1.42 15.56 1.91
N ILE A 117 1.58 14.25 1.70
CA ILE A 117 2.71 13.66 0.98
C ILE A 117 2.33 13.30 -0.47
N ALA A 118 1.14 12.74 -0.66
CA ALA A 118 0.64 12.28 -1.96
C ALA A 118 0.51 13.42 -2.97
N VAL A 119 -0.02 14.59 -2.56
CA VAL A 119 -0.23 15.71 -3.50
C VAL A 119 1.10 16.30 -3.98
N PRO A 120 2.07 16.66 -3.11
CA PRO A 120 3.36 17.16 -3.56
C PRO A 120 4.18 16.13 -4.35
N SER A 121 4.17 14.86 -3.95
CA SER A 121 4.90 13.80 -4.68
C SER A 121 4.34 13.59 -6.08
N PHE A 122 3.02 13.59 -6.25
CA PHE A 122 2.39 13.51 -7.56
C PHE A 122 2.71 14.73 -8.43
N LEU A 123 2.66 15.94 -7.87
CA LEU A 123 3.01 17.16 -8.60
C LEU A 123 4.49 17.15 -9.03
N PHE A 124 5.39 16.75 -8.13
CA PHE A 124 6.82 16.61 -8.43
C PHE A 124 7.07 15.59 -9.55
N LEU A 125 6.36 14.45 -9.52
CA LEU A 125 6.43 13.43 -10.56
C LEU A 125 6.04 14.00 -11.94
N ILE A 126 4.94 14.77 -12.01
CA ILE A 126 4.49 15.41 -13.25
C ILE A 126 5.54 16.41 -13.76
N VAL A 127 6.02 17.31 -12.90
CA VAL A 127 7.00 18.34 -13.26
C VAL A 127 8.30 17.70 -13.77
N CYS A 128 8.85 16.72 -13.05
CA CYS A 128 10.05 16.00 -13.47
C CYS A 128 9.85 15.24 -14.79
N SER A 129 8.66 14.67 -15.01
CA SER A 129 8.33 13.97 -16.26
C SER A 129 8.27 14.94 -17.45
N ILE A 130 7.62 16.10 -17.28
CA ILE A 130 7.56 17.16 -18.32
C ILE A 130 8.98 17.66 -18.63
N LEU A 131 9.79 17.95 -17.61
CA LEU A 131 11.18 18.38 -17.79
C LEU A 131 11.99 17.35 -18.58
N PHE A 132 11.82 16.06 -18.27
CA PHE A 132 12.51 14.99 -18.99
C PHE A 132 12.12 14.95 -20.48
N ILE A 133 10.83 15.11 -20.79
CA ILE A 133 10.32 15.13 -22.18
C ILE A 133 10.89 16.33 -22.94
N ILE A 134 10.96 17.52 -22.31
CA ILE A 134 11.55 18.71 -22.90
C ILE A 134 13.03 18.47 -23.22
N LEU A 135 13.78 17.90 -22.28
CA LEU A 135 15.22 17.61 -22.46
C LEU A 135 15.45 16.63 -23.62
N LEU A 136 14.64 15.58 -23.72
CA LEU A 136 14.68 14.64 -24.85
C LEU A 136 14.39 15.33 -26.18
N SER A 137 13.40 16.23 -26.19
CA SER A 137 13.03 17.00 -27.39
C SER A 137 14.15 17.91 -27.84
N LEU A 138 14.77 18.66 -26.92
CA LEU A 138 15.87 19.58 -27.24
C LEU A 138 17.06 18.86 -27.87
N ALA A 139 17.42 17.68 -27.38
CA ALA A 139 18.52 16.95 -27.97
C ALA A 139 18.17 16.29 -29.31
N LYS A 140 16.91 15.89 -29.51
CA LYS A 140 16.44 15.35 -30.80
C LYS A 140 16.60 16.38 -31.93
N TYR A 141 16.41 17.66 -31.61
CA TYR A 141 16.61 18.78 -32.54
C TYR A 141 18.03 19.38 -32.45
N ASN A 142 18.99 18.67 -31.86
CA ASN A 142 20.39 19.05 -31.74
C ASN A 142 20.66 20.38 -31.01
N TYR A 143 19.72 20.90 -30.22
CA TYR A 143 19.94 22.10 -29.41
C TYR A 143 20.88 21.85 -28.22
N ILE A 144 20.96 20.61 -27.73
CA ILE A 144 21.88 20.19 -26.68
C ILE A 144 22.65 18.93 -27.08
N PRO A 145 23.94 18.80 -26.74
CA PRO A 145 24.69 17.58 -26.99
C PRO A 145 24.10 16.35 -26.28
N TYR A 146 24.08 15.21 -26.97
CA TYR A 146 23.51 13.95 -26.47
C TYR A 146 24.16 13.45 -25.16
N ILE A 147 25.42 13.82 -24.91
CA ILE A 147 26.13 13.46 -23.67
C ILE A 147 25.42 14.00 -22.41
N TYR A 148 24.79 15.18 -22.50
CA TYR A 148 24.07 15.75 -21.37
C TYR A 148 22.83 14.93 -21.01
N ILE A 149 22.08 14.42 -21.99
CA ILE A 149 20.95 13.52 -21.68
C ILE A 149 21.44 12.28 -20.95
N LYS A 150 22.57 11.69 -21.36
CA LYS A 150 23.08 10.49 -20.67
C LYS A 150 23.37 10.78 -19.20
N ILE A 151 24.03 11.89 -18.91
CA ILE A 151 24.36 12.31 -17.53
C ILE A 151 23.08 12.60 -16.74
N PHE A 152 22.17 13.41 -17.29
CA PHE A 152 20.90 13.73 -16.64
C PHE A 152 20.00 12.51 -16.46
N GLY A 153 19.97 11.60 -17.42
CA GLY A 153 19.19 10.37 -17.37
C GLY A 153 19.63 9.44 -16.24
N ILE A 154 20.93 9.35 -15.95
CA ILE A 154 21.46 8.54 -14.83
C ILE A 154 20.92 9.05 -13.48
N ILE A 155 20.68 10.35 -13.34
CA ILE A 155 20.18 10.95 -12.10
C ILE A 155 18.64 10.96 -12.07
N LEU A 156 18.02 11.44 -13.14
CA LEU A 156 16.59 11.72 -13.19
C LEU A 156 15.74 10.45 -13.25
N ILE A 157 16.20 9.39 -13.90
CA ILE A 157 15.46 8.14 -14.00
C ILE A 157 15.28 7.50 -12.61
N PRO A 158 16.33 7.29 -11.79
CA PRO A 158 16.16 6.85 -10.41
C PRO A 158 15.27 7.77 -9.57
N THR A 159 15.40 9.10 -9.72
CA THR A 159 14.54 10.06 -9.01
C THR A 159 13.07 9.89 -9.36
N LEU A 160 12.73 9.73 -10.65
CA LEU A 160 11.37 9.49 -11.12
C LEU A 160 10.81 8.17 -10.59
N ILE A 161 11.62 7.12 -10.58
CA ILE A 161 11.27 5.81 -10.01
C ILE A 161 10.95 5.93 -8.52
N ILE A 162 11.84 6.55 -7.73
CA ILE A 162 11.67 6.70 -6.28
C ILE A 162 10.41 7.52 -6.01
N THR A 163 10.21 8.61 -6.75
CA THR A 163 9.03 9.46 -6.62
C THR A 163 7.75 8.72 -6.99
N LEU A 164 7.78 7.88 -8.04
CA LEU A 164 6.64 7.04 -8.44
C LEU A 164 6.27 6.06 -7.32
N VAL A 165 7.26 5.39 -6.73
CA VAL A 165 7.05 4.47 -5.60
C VAL A 165 6.42 5.22 -4.43
N ILE A 166 6.97 6.38 -4.03
CA ILE A 166 6.40 7.20 -2.94
C ILE A 166 4.96 7.61 -3.26
N THR A 167 4.71 8.06 -4.49
CA THR A 167 3.38 8.47 -4.97
C THR A 167 2.38 7.33 -4.88
N ILE A 168 2.77 6.10 -5.23
CA ILE A 168 1.90 4.92 -5.15
C ILE A 168 1.60 4.58 -3.69
N PHE A 169 2.63 4.49 -2.84
CA PHE A 169 2.48 4.10 -1.44
C PHE A 169 1.72 5.13 -0.60
N THR A 170 1.66 6.40 -1.02
CA THR A 170 0.93 7.46 -0.30
C THR A 170 -0.38 7.84 -0.97
N GLY A 171 -0.44 7.83 -2.30
CA GLY A 171 -1.62 8.19 -3.09
C GLY A 171 -2.75 7.17 -2.97
N LEU A 172 -2.44 5.87 -2.98
CA LEU A 172 -3.49 4.86 -2.86
C LEU A 172 -4.17 4.86 -1.49
N PRO A 173 -3.45 4.86 -0.35
CA PRO A 173 -4.10 5.03 0.95
C PRO A 173 -4.89 6.34 1.03
N CYS A 174 -4.37 7.44 0.48
CA CYS A 174 -5.08 8.72 0.44
C CYS A 174 -6.43 8.61 -0.28
N ILE A 175 -6.47 7.97 -1.45
CA ILE A 175 -7.72 7.73 -2.20
C ILE A 175 -8.65 6.83 -1.38
N SER A 176 -8.13 5.76 -0.78
CA SER A 176 -8.92 4.81 0.00
C SER A 176 -9.55 5.44 1.27
N TYR A 177 -8.81 6.29 1.97
CA TYR A 177 -9.35 7.02 3.11
C TYR A 177 -10.39 8.05 2.66
N TYR A 178 -10.15 8.75 1.55
CA TYR A 178 -11.13 9.68 0.99
C TYR A 178 -12.46 8.99 0.60
N THR A 179 -12.39 7.85 -0.09
CA THR A 179 -13.58 7.08 -0.48
C THR A 179 -14.31 6.53 0.76
N THR A 180 -13.57 6.03 1.75
CA THR A 180 -14.13 5.56 3.02
C THR A 180 -14.85 6.68 3.77
N LEU A 181 -14.28 7.89 3.81
CA LEU A 181 -14.90 9.04 4.45
C LEU A 181 -16.20 9.49 3.76
N ASN A 182 -16.22 9.53 2.43
CA ASN A 182 -17.44 9.89 1.70
C ASN A 182 -18.53 8.84 1.90
N ARG A 183 -18.15 7.57 1.92
CA ARG A 183 -19.04 6.45 2.20
C ARG A 183 -19.69 6.54 3.59
N ILE A 184 -18.90 6.87 4.61
CA ILE A 184 -19.42 7.09 5.98
C ILE A 184 -20.40 8.27 6.00
N LYS A 185 -20.11 9.35 5.28
CA LYS A 185 -21.01 10.52 5.17
C LYS A 185 -22.32 10.21 4.46
N GLU A 186 -22.28 9.39 3.42
CA GLU A 186 -23.46 8.97 2.65
C GLU A 186 -24.29 7.89 3.35
N GLY A 187 -23.86 7.38 4.51
CA GLY A 187 -24.52 6.30 5.23
C GLY A 187 -24.45 4.94 4.54
N SER A 188 -23.66 4.81 3.46
CA SER A 188 -23.56 3.61 2.64
C SER A 188 -22.52 2.64 3.21
N LEU A 189 -22.85 1.86 4.24
CA LEU A 189 -21.88 0.94 4.86
C LEU A 189 -21.42 -0.24 3.95
N THR A 190 -21.98 -0.38 2.74
CA THR A 190 -21.62 -1.46 1.82
C THR A 190 -20.21 -1.26 1.24
N HIS A 191 -19.32 -2.22 1.48
CA HIS A 191 -18.01 -2.30 0.83
C HIS A 191 -18.23 -2.64 -0.65
N LYS A 192 -17.82 -1.71 -1.54
CA LYS A 192 -17.80 -2.01 -2.97
C LYS A 192 -16.64 -2.95 -3.21
N ASN A 193 -16.97 -4.22 -3.40
CA ASN A 193 -16.04 -5.24 -3.82
C ASN A 193 -15.31 -4.74 -5.08
N HIS A 194 -14.06 -4.26 -4.95
CA HIS A 194 -13.29 -3.65 -6.04
C HIS A 194 -12.88 -4.66 -7.12
N LYS A 195 -13.54 -5.83 -7.17
CA LYS A 195 -13.31 -6.96 -8.06
C LYS A 195 -13.13 -6.57 -9.52
N ALA A 196 -13.88 -5.60 -10.04
CA ALA A 196 -13.73 -5.13 -11.43
C ALA A 196 -12.48 -4.25 -11.64
N LEU A 197 -12.26 -3.28 -10.74
CA LEU A 197 -11.08 -2.40 -10.77
C LEU A 197 -9.79 -3.20 -10.56
N LYS A 198 -9.82 -4.14 -9.61
CA LYS A 198 -8.78 -5.13 -9.35
C LYS A 198 -8.52 -6.01 -10.57
N LYS A 199 -9.55 -6.61 -11.16
CA LYS A 199 -9.37 -7.44 -12.38
C LYS A 199 -8.70 -6.64 -13.49
N LEU A 200 -9.06 -5.37 -13.65
CA LEU A 200 -8.45 -4.48 -14.63
C LEU A 200 -6.98 -4.20 -14.30
N LEU A 201 -6.66 -3.93 -13.04
CA LEU A 201 -5.29 -3.74 -12.53
C LEU A 201 -4.42 -5.00 -12.64
N ASP A 202 -4.95 -6.17 -12.30
CA ASP A 202 -4.29 -7.46 -12.44
C ASP A 202 -4.01 -7.76 -13.93
N THR A 203 -4.97 -7.46 -14.80
CA THR A 203 -4.83 -7.61 -16.25
C THR A 203 -3.75 -6.66 -16.79
N LEU A 204 -3.77 -5.39 -16.39
CA LEU A 204 -2.74 -4.41 -16.78
C LEU A 204 -1.35 -4.80 -16.26
N SER A 205 -1.24 -5.27 -15.01
CA SER A 205 0.01 -5.76 -14.43
C SER A 205 0.55 -6.99 -15.18
N THR A 206 -0.33 -7.89 -15.60
CA THR A 206 0.04 -9.08 -16.37
C THR A 206 0.52 -8.70 -17.76
N ILE A 207 -0.21 -7.79 -18.44
CA ILE A 207 0.18 -7.26 -19.75
C ILE A 207 1.53 -6.54 -19.65
N ALA A 208 1.72 -5.67 -18.66
CA ALA A 208 2.99 -4.98 -18.43
C ALA A 208 4.14 -5.98 -18.28
N SER A 209 3.96 -7.01 -17.44
CA SER A 209 4.97 -8.05 -17.22
C SER A 209 5.33 -8.83 -18.50
N ILE A 210 4.33 -9.21 -19.30
CA ILE A 210 4.53 -9.86 -20.61
C ILE A 210 5.30 -8.94 -21.55
N LEU A 211 4.96 -7.65 -21.58
CA LEU A 211 5.58 -6.65 -22.45
C LEU A 211 7.06 -6.45 -22.09
N VAL A 212 7.40 -6.46 -20.80
CA VAL A 212 8.80 -6.44 -20.33
C VAL A 212 9.57 -7.69 -20.75
N ILE A 213 8.98 -8.88 -20.59
CA ILE A 213 9.62 -10.14 -20.98
C ILE A 213 9.84 -10.19 -22.48
N SER A 214 8.88 -9.74 -23.28
CA SER A 214 9.00 -9.65 -24.74
C SER A 214 10.12 -8.68 -25.15
N LEU A 215 10.18 -7.49 -24.55
CA LEU A 215 11.25 -6.53 -24.78
C LEU A 215 12.63 -7.05 -24.34
N PHE A 216 12.70 -7.84 -23.27
CA PHE A 216 13.92 -8.53 -22.84
C PHE A 216 14.40 -9.53 -23.90
N LEU A 217 13.50 -10.40 -24.38
CA LEU A 217 13.80 -11.42 -25.37
C LEU A 217 14.26 -10.79 -26.69
N LEU A 218 13.56 -9.75 -27.17
CA LEU A 218 13.95 -9.00 -28.37
C LEU A 218 15.33 -8.35 -28.23
N SER A 219 15.69 -7.89 -27.02
CA SER A 219 17.03 -7.38 -26.73
C SER A 219 18.08 -8.49 -26.69
N LEU A 220 17.75 -9.70 -26.21
CA LEU A 220 18.65 -10.85 -26.11
C LEU A 220 19.08 -11.37 -27.49
N PHE A 221 18.16 -11.34 -28.46
CA PHE A 221 18.41 -11.71 -29.86
C PHE A 221 18.97 -10.57 -30.72
N ASN A 222 19.36 -9.43 -30.13
CA ASN A 222 19.83 -8.23 -30.84
C ASN A 222 18.86 -7.70 -31.92
N ILE A 223 17.56 -8.00 -31.81
CA ILE A 223 16.53 -7.51 -32.74
C ILE A 223 16.27 -6.01 -32.49
N ILE A 224 16.41 -5.55 -31.24
CA ILE A 224 16.26 -4.15 -30.83
C ILE A 224 17.44 -3.75 -29.93
N ILE A 225 18.06 -2.59 -30.20
CA ILE A 225 19.10 -2.00 -29.33
C ILE A 225 18.41 -1.18 -28.23
N ILE A 226 18.07 -1.82 -27.12
CA ILE A 226 17.60 -1.14 -25.91
C ILE A 226 18.81 -0.85 -25.03
N SER A 227 18.97 0.40 -24.60
CA SER A 227 20.00 0.72 -23.62
C SER A 227 19.74 -0.05 -22.32
N LYS A 228 20.78 -0.59 -21.67
CA LYS A 228 20.60 -1.33 -20.40
C LYS A 228 19.76 -0.54 -19.38
N ALA A 229 19.90 0.78 -19.34
CA ALA A 229 19.13 1.68 -18.49
C ALA A 229 17.61 1.69 -18.80
N ALA A 230 17.24 1.70 -20.08
CA ALA A 230 15.83 1.63 -20.49
C ALA A 230 15.21 0.26 -20.14
N PHE A 231 15.98 -0.82 -20.30
CA PHE A 231 15.54 -2.17 -19.93
C PHE A 231 15.23 -2.29 -18.43
N PHE A 232 16.15 -1.85 -17.56
CA PHE A 232 15.94 -1.89 -16.11
C PHE A 232 14.75 -1.03 -15.65
N SER A 233 14.54 0.13 -16.28
CA SER A 233 13.40 1.01 -15.97
C SER A 233 12.06 0.32 -16.28
N ILE A 234 11.98 -0.38 -17.41
CA ILE A 234 10.80 -1.13 -17.84
C ILE A 234 10.55 -2.31 -16.89
N CYS A 235 11.58 -3.09 -16.54
CA CYS A 235 11.46 -4.16 -15.53
C CYS A 235 10.94 -3.65 -14.19
N LEU A 236 11.42 -2.49 -13.75
CA LEU A 236 11.02 -1.93 -12.48
C LEU A 236 9.57 -1.43 -12.47
N ILE A 237 9.11 -0.81 -13.57
CA ILE A 237 7.70 -0.44 -13.74
C ILE A 237 6.82 -1.69 -13.66
N ALA A 238 7.22 -2.80 -14.30
CA ALA A 238 6.48 -4.06 -14.21
C ALA A 238 6.46 -4.64 -12.80
N ILE A 239 7.60 -4.65 -12.09
CA ILE A 239 7.67 -5.08 -10.69
C ILE A 239 6.75 -4.22 -9.81
N ILE A 240 6.75 -2.90 -10.00
CA ILE A 240 5.86 -1.98 -9.27
C ILE A 240 4.39 -2.29 -9.57
N THR A 241 4.00 -2.51 -10.82
CA THR A 241 2.63 -2.89 -11.18
C THR A 241 2.22 -4.27 -10.62
N CYS A 242 3.17 -5.20 -10.52
CA CYS A 242 2.95 -6.53 -9.93
C CYS A 242 2.80 -6.45 -8.41
N LEU A 243 3.63 -5.66 -7.73
CA LEU A 243 3.44 -5.36 -6.31
C LEU A 243 2.10 -4.67 -6.07
N PHE A 244 1.69 -3.75 -6.95
CA PHE A 244 0.42 -3.06 -6.87
C PHE A 244 -0.79 -4.01 -6.94
N SER A 245 -0.81 -4.96 -7.89
CA SER A 245 -1.89 -5.95 -7.99
C SER A 245 -2.00 -6.83 -6.75
N MET A 246 -0.87 -7.15 -6.09
CA MET A 246 -0.88 -7.94 -4.85
C MET A 246 -1.58 -7.23 -3.68
N PHE A 247 -1.59 -5.89 -3.64
CA PHE A 247 -2.19 -5.10 -2.55
C PHE A 247 -3.68 -4.81 -2.71
N MET A 248 -4.29 -5.04 -3.87
CA MET A 248 -5.71 -4.69 -4.12
C MET A 248 -6.65 -5.90 -3.98
N LYS A 249 -6.40 -6.80 -3.02
CA LYS A 249 -6.95 -8.16 -3.05
C LYS A 249 -8.39 -8.32 -2.57
#